data_AF-A0A845ZQ86-F1
#
_entry.id   AF-A0A845ZQ86-F1
#
_cell.length_a   1.000
_cell.length_b   1.000
_cell.length_c   1.000
_cell.angle_alpha   90.00
_cell.angle_beta   90.00
_cell.angle_gamma   90.00
#
_symmetry.space_group_name_H-M   'P 1'
#
loop_
_entity.id
_entity.type
_entity.pdbx_description
1 polymer ?
#
loop_
_entity_poly.entity_id
_entity_poly.type
_entity_poly.pdbx_seq_one_letter_code
_entity_poly.pdbx_strand_id
1 'polypeptide(L)'
;MKGHQDSVNSVSFSPDGKTLATASSDHTARLWAVEDLDEMLARGCKLLENYFVENFQALESLSSCQDSVNKAAVAPGLVKQGEKLAKEGKLIKALSLYKEAQQLDLNLKIDANYWNNLCWDGSLHGYAVEVMDACEKAVAKEPENGFFKRSRGLAKALTGDKAGAISDFQVYVDSTDNDEWKAQPQKWIDDLRAGKNPFTEEVLKDLLEE
;
A
#
# COMPACT_ATOMS: atom_id res chain seq x y z
N MET A 1 39.74 5.41 23.39
CA MET A 1 38.63 6.22 22.86
C MET A 1 39.15 7.13 21.76
N LYS A 2 38.54 7.15 20.56
CA LYS A 2 38.90 8.06 19.46
C LYS A 2 37.89 9.22 19.33
N GLY A 3 37.49 9.83 20.46
CA GLY A 3 36.42 10.85 20.50
C GLY A 3 36.62 11.88 21.62
N HIS A 4 35.70 12.85 21.71
CA HIS A 4 35.61 13.78 22.83
C HIS A 4 35.40 13.04 24.16
N GLN A 5 35.87 13.64 25.25
CA GLN A 5 35.77 13.06 26.61
C GLN A 5 34.57 13.59 27.40
N ASP A 6 33.83 14.54 26.84
CA ASP A 6 32.60 15.11 27.39
C ASP A 6 31.65 15.53 26.25
N SER A 7 30.47 16.03 26.59
CA SER A 7 29.39 16.44 25.71
C SER A 7 29.89 17.35 24.58
N VAL A 8 29.51 17.01 23.33
CA VAL A 8 29.72 17.87 22.18
C VAL A 8 28.60 18.91 22.14
N ASN A 9 28.95 20.17 22.25
CA ASN A 9 27.99 21.27 22.36
C ASN A 9 27.74 21.98 21.02
N SER A 10 28.64 21.82 20.05
CA SER A 10 28.52 22.45 18.74
C SER A 10 29.19 21.62 17.65
N VAL A 11 28.63 21.67 16.45
CA VAL A 11 29.11 20.98 15.25
C VAL A 11 28.92 21.89 14.03
N SER A 12 29.92 21.95 13.14
CA SER A 12 29.84 22.76 11.91
C SER A 12 30.69 22.14 10.79
N PHE A 13 30.14 22.08 9.58
CA PHE A 13 30.90 21.67 8.39
C PHE A 13 31.59 22.87 7.77
N SER A 14 32.78 22.64 7.20
CA SER A 14 33.40 23.61 6.29
C SER A 14 32.52 23.82 5.06
N PRO A 15 32.55 25.02 4.42
CA PRO A 15 31.74 25.30 3.24
C PRO A 15 31.95 24.33 2.07
N ASP A 16 33.12 23.70 1.98
CA ASP A 16 33.48 22.72 0.96
C ASP A 16 33.14 21.26 1.37
N GLY A 17 32.58 21.04 2.57
CA GLY A 17 32.16 19.73 3.06
C GLY A 17 33.28 18.78 3.45
N LYS A 18 34.56 19.18 3.37
CA LYS A 18 35.73 18.29 3.59
C LYS A 18 36.18 18.20 5.05
N THR A 19 35.73 19.12 5.90
CA THR A 19 36.12 19.18 7.30
C THR A 19 34.90 19.37 8.20
N LEU A 20 34.79 18.56 9.25
CA LEU A 20 33.84 18.75 10.34
C LEU A 20 34.56 19.33 11.55
N ALA A 21 34.07 20.43 12.11
CA ALA A 21 34.52 20.99 13.38
C ALA A 21 33.54 20.61 14.50
N THR A 22 34.06 20.11 15.62
CA THR A 22 33.28 19.83 16.84
C THR A 22 33.88 20.56 18.03
N ALA A 23 33.04 21.10 18.91
CA ALA A 23 33.44 21.75 20.16
C ALA A 23 32.76 21.07 21.35
N SER A 24 33.52 20.77 22.41
CA SER A 24 33.06 19.96 23.55
C SER A 24 33.30 20.64 24.89
N SER A 25 32.54 20.21 25.90
CA SER A 25 32.77 20.53 27.31
C SER A 25 34.12 19.99 27.83
N ASP A 26 34.80 19.11 27.09
CA ASP A 26 36.15 18.65 27.41
C ASP A 26 37.25 19.71 27.18
N HIS A 27 36.84 20.97 26.96
CA HIS A 27 37.67 22.13 26.65
C HIS A 27 38.48 22.02 25.36
N THR A 28 38.12 21.08 24.46
CA THR A 28 38.76 20.95 23.15
C THR A 28 37.80 21.19 22.00
N ALA A 29 38.35 21.73 20.91
CA ALA A 29 37.75 21.67 19.59
C ALA A 29 38.54 20.67 18.73
N ARG A 30 37.85 19.90 17.89
CA ARG A 30 38.47 18.92 17.00
C ARG A 30 38.02 19.14 15.56
N LEU A 31 38.94 18.89 14.64
CA LEU A 31 38.68 18.87 13.21
C LEU A 31 38.76 17.42 12.72
N TRP A 32 37.76 17.01 11.95
CA TRP A 32 37.66 15.68 11.37
C TRP A 32 37.66 15.83 9.85
N ALA A 33 38.53 15.09 9.17
CA ALA A 33 38.42 14.97 7.73
C ALA A 33 37.13 14.20 7.40
N VAL A 34 36.33 14.75 6.50
CA VAL A 34 35.19 14.07 5.90
C VAL A 34 35.74 13.41 4.64
N GLU A 35 36.11 12.14 4.76
CA GLU A 35 36.78 11.40 3.69
C GLU A 35 35.85 11.20 2.49
N ASP A 36 34.57 10.92 2.75
CA ASP A 36 33.54 10.76 1.74
C ASP A 36 32.16 11.20 2.28
N LEU A 37 31.75 12.41 1.92
CA LEU A 37 30.46 12.97 2.32
C LEU A 37 29.30 12.15 1.73
N ASP A 38 29.46 11.64 0.51
CA ASP A 38 28.43 10.83 -0.14
C ASP A 38 28.25 9.51 0.59
N GLU A 39 29.34 8.88 1.06
CA GLU A 39 29.26 7.68 1.91
C GLU A 39 28.56 7.97 3.24
N MET A 40 28.86 9.11 3.88
CA MET A 40 28.20 9.50 5.13
C MET A 40 26.71 9.75 4.94
N LEU A 41 26.33 10.42 3.84
CA LEU A 41 24.94 10.63 3.47
C LEU A 41 24.23 9.30 3.19
N ALA A 42 24.85 8.39 2.42
CA ALA A 42 24.30 7.06 2.15
C ALA A 42 24.04 6.25 3.44
N ARG A 43 24.98 6.29 4.40
CA ARG A 43 24.79 5.67 5.72
C ARG A 43 23.63 6.31 6.50
N GLY A 44 23.52 7.63 6.46
CA GLY A 44 22.40 8.36 7.07
C GLY A 44 21.05 7.99 6.44
N CYS A 45 20.98 7.95 5.12
CA CYS A 45 19.78 7.57 4.37
C CYS A 45 19.36 6.13 4.69
N LYS A 46 20.32 5.19 4.78
CA LYS A 46 20.06 3.82 5.20
C LYS A 46 19.44 3.72 6.60
N LEU A 47 19.81 4.59 7.53
CA LEU A 47 19.18 4.62 8.86
C LEU A 47 17.71 5.12 8.81
N LEU A 48 17.36 5.88 7.77
CA LEU A 48 16.01 6.39 7.54
C LEU A 48 15.13 5.44 6.73
N GLU A 49 15.63 4.28 6.28
CA GLU A 49 14.88 3.31 5.47
C GLU A 49 13.50 2.98 6.07
N ASN A 50 13.46 2.66 7.37
CA ASN A 50 12.21 2.37 8.08
C ASN A 50 11.33 3.62 8.28
N TYR A 51 11.92 4.80 8.39
CA TYR A 51 11.17 6.06 8.54
C TYR A 51 10.37 6.39 7.27
N PHE A 52 10.96 6.10 6.11
CA PHE A 52 10.32 6.31 4.81
C PHE A 52 9.11 5.40 4.56
N VAL A 53 8.97 4.27 5.26
CA VAL A 53 7.78 3.42 5.14
C VAL A 53 6.51 4.17 5.56
N GLU A 54 6.59 4.94 6.65
CA GLU A 54 5.45 5.70 7.19
C GLU A 54 5.42 7.16 6.71
N ASN A 55 6.57 7.68 6.26
CA ASN A 55 6.75 9.08 5.88
C ASN A 55 7.35 9.18 4.47
N PHE A 56 6.85 8.38 3.52
CA PHE A 56 7.44 8.26 2.18
C PHE A 56 7.59 9.58 1.42
N GLN A 57 6.71 10.56 1.68
CA GLN A 57 6.81 11.92 1.12
C GLN A 57 8.10 12.64 1.53
N ALA A 58 8.70 12.29 2.67
CA ALA A 58 9.99 12.84 3.10
C ALA A 58 11.15 12.41 2.19
N LEU A 59 11.01 11.34 1.41
CA LEU A 59 12.04 10.96 0.45
C LEU A 59 12.16 11.97 -0.72
N GLU A 60 11.06 12.62 -1.09
CA GLU A 60 11.06 13.64 -2.14
C GLU A 60 11.90 14.85 -1.77
N SER A 61 11.93 15.22 -0.49
CA SER A 61 12.71 16.36 0.01
C SER A 61 14.18 16.05 0.28
N LEU A 62 14.57 14.76 0.25
CA LEU A 62 15.93 14.29 0.53
C LEU A 62 16.57 13.70 -0.73
N SER A 63 17.00 14.57 -1.66
CA SER A 63 17.58 14.16 -2.94
C SER A 63 18.77 13.19 -2.82
N SER A 64 19.61 13.37 -1.79
CA SER A 64 20.74 12.48 -1.49
C SER A 64 20.33 11.06 -1.06
N CYS A 65 19.07 10.87 -0.63
CA CYS A 65 18.56 9.57 -0.23
C CYS A 65 17.80 8.84 -1.34
N GLN A 66 17.68 9.39 -2.54
CA GLN A 66 16.89 8.80 -3.63
C GLN A 66 17.60 7.65 -4.38
N ASP A 67 18.44 6.89 -3.68
CA ASP A 67 19.02 5.65 -4.18
C ASP A 67 17.94 4.56 -4.37
N SER A 68 18.32 3.45 -5.00
CA SER A 68 17.40 2.35 -5.26
C SER A 68 16.86 1.68 -4.00
N VAL A 69 17.61 1.71 -2.88
CA VAL A 69 17.22 1.05 -1.63
C VAL A 69 16.11 1.82 -0.95
N ASN A 70 16.29 3.13 -0.74
CA ASN A 70 15.27 3.96 -0.10
C ASN A 70 14.03 4.13 -0.99
N LYS A 71 14.21 4.12 -2.32
CA LYS A 71 13.10 4.05 -3.27
C LYS A 71 12.28 2.77 -3.13
N ALA A 72 12.91 1.61 -2.95
CA ALA A 72 12.18 0.38 -2.66
C ALA A 72 11.49 0.44 -1.28
N ALA A 73 12.14 1.06 -0.28
CA ALA A 73 11.62 1.16 1.09
C ALA A 73 10.29 1.94 1.21
N VAL A 74 9.99 2.86 0.29
CA VAL A 74 8.70 3.59 0.30
C VAL A 74 7.54 2.78 -0.26
N ALA A 75 7.81 1.68 -0.99
CA ALA A 75 6.78 0.94 -1.71
C ALA A 75 5.62 0.44 -0.81
N PRO A 76 5.84 -0.09 0.40
CA PRO A 76 4.75 -0.43 1.31
C PRO A 76 3.91 0.77 1.75
N GLY A 77 4.53 1.94 1.92
CA GLY A 77 3.85 3.19 2.28
C GLY A 77 2.91 3.67 1.17
N LEU A 78 3.33 3.53 -0.09
CA LEU A 78 2.50 3.84 -1.26
C LEU A 78 1.26 2.93 -1.35
N VAL A 79 1.40 1.63 -1.07
CA VAL A 79 0.26 0.69 -1.03
C VAL A 79 -0.76 1.09 0.04
N LYS A 80 -0.28 1.42 1.25
CA LYS A 80 -1.13 1.87 2.36
C LYS A 80 -1.86 3.18 2.05
N GLN A 81 -1.18 4.13 1.40
CA GLN A 81 -1.83 5.35 0.93
C GLN A 81 -2.84 5.07 -0.19
N GLY A 82 -2.52 4.16 -1.11
CA GLY A 82 -3.42 3.73 -2.17
C GLY A 82 -4.71 3.15 -1.63
N GLU A 83 -4.64 2.30 -0.59
CA GLU A 83 -5.83 1.76 0.08
C GLU A 83 -6.72 2.88 0.67
N LYS A 84 -6.12 3.86 1.35
CA LYS A 84 -6.87 5.01 1.88
C LYS A 84 -7.58 5.78 0.76
N LEU A 85 -6.90 5.99 -0.37
CA LEU A 85 -7.49 6.67 -1.53
C LEU A 85 -8.61 5.85 -2.19
N ALA A 86 -8.49 4.53 -2.21
CA ALA A 86 -9.54 3.65 -2.74
C ALA A 86 -10.84 3.79 -1.94
N LYS A 87 -10.75 3.76 -0.60
CA LYS A 87 -11.86 4.00 0.34
C LYS A 87 -12.51 5.38 0.19
N GLU A 88 -11.75 6.38 -0.26
CA GLU A 88 -12.24 7.74 -0.54
C GLU A 88 -12.81 7.90 -1.97
N GLY A 89 -12.90 6.82 -2.77
CA GLY A 89 -13.34 6.87 -4.16
C GLY A 89 -12.33 7.44 -5.16
N LYS A 90 -11.10 7.70 -4.72
CA LYS A 90 -10.01 8.26 -5.56
C LYS A 90 -9.23 7.14 -6.27
N LEU A 91 -9.93 6.25 -6.96
CA LEU A 91 -9.38 4.99 -7.48
C LEU A 91 -8.25 5.15 -8.49
N ILE A 92 -8.32 6.14 -9.38
CA ILE A 92 -7.23 6.40 -10.34
C ILE A 92 -5.91 6.70 -9.62
N LYS A 93 -5.96 7.47 -8.53
CA LYS A 93 -4.77 7.76 -7.71
C LYS A 93 -4.33 6.52 -6.95
N ALA A 94 -5.25 5.76 -6.37
CA ALA A 94 -4.95 4.50 -5.68
C ALA A 94 -4.21 3.51 -6.59
N LEU A 95 -4.74 3.24 -7.78
CA LEU A 95 -4.14 2.35 -8.77
C LEU A 95 -2.75 2.82 -9.21
N SER A 96 -2.57 4.14 -9.36
CA SER A 96 -1.26 4.71 -9.68
C SER A 96 -0.22 4.41 -8.59
N LEU A 97 -0.59 4.54 -7.31
CA LEU A 97 0.31 4.26 -6.19
C LEU A 97 0.65 2.77 -6.08
N TYR A 98 -0.30 1.87 -6.30
CA TYR A 98 -0.02 0.43 -6.34
C TYR A 98 0.96 0.09 -7.46
N LYS A 99 0.75 0.66 -8.65
CA LYS A 99 1.65 0.47 -9.80
C LYS A 99 3.05 1.00 -9.52
N GLU A 100 3.15 2.20 -8.94
CA GLU A 100 4.42 2.80 -8.56
C GLU A 100 5.15 1.94 -7.53
N ALA A 101 4.46 1.47 -6.49
CA ALA A 101 5.03 0.58 -5.48
C ALA A 101 5.66 -0.68 -6.10
N GLN A 102 4.95 -1.32 -7.04
CA GLN A 102 5.46 -2.49 -7.75
C GLN A 102 6.64 -2.18 -8.69
N GLN A 103 6.74 -0.95 -9.19
CA GLN A 103 7.88 -0.51 -10.01
C GLN A 103 9.13 -0.21 -9.16
N LEU A 104 8.92 0.33 -7.96
CA LEU A 104 10.01 0.66 -7.03
C LEU A 104 10.60 -0.59 -6.36
N ASP A 105 9.76 -1.58 -6.06
CA ASP A 105 10.20 -2.88 -5.55
C ASP A 105 9.54 -4.04 -6.32
N LEU A 106 10.31 -4.66 -7.22
CA LEU A 106 9.87 -5.80 -8.02
C LEU A 106 9.57 -7.05 -7.16
N ASN A 107 10.10 -7.12 -5.93
CA ASN A 107 9.86 -8.21 -4.99
C ASN A 107 8.80 -7.86 -3.94
N LEU A 108 8.11 -6.72 -4.09
CA LEU A 108 7.13 -6.25 -3.13
C LEU A 108 6.03 -7.28 -2.89
N LYS A 109 5.93 -7.72 -1.64
CA LYS A 109 4.86 -8.62 -1.20
C LYS A 109 3.68 -7.82 -0.68
N ILE A 110 2.74 -7.54 -1.56
CA ILE A 110 1.44 -6.96 -1.17
C ILE A 110 0.56 -8.08 -0.61
N ASP A 111 0.03 -7.86 0.59
CA ASP A 111 -0.91 -8.77 1.28
C ASP A 111 -2.22 -8.92 0.48
N ALA A 112 -2.86 -10.09 0.57
CA ALA A 112 -4.09 -10.35 -0.16
C ALA A 112 -5.22 -9.39 0.23
N ASN A 113 -5.26 -8.93 1.48
CA ASN A 113 -6.26 -7.98 1.96
C ASN A 113 -6.18 -6.62 1.24
N TYR A 114 -4.98 -6.11 0.96
CA TYR A 114 -4.82 -4.85 0.20
C TYR A 114 -5.41 -4.97 -1.21
N TRP A 115 -5.14 -6.09 -1.88
CA TRP A 115 -5.74 -6.37 -3.18
C TRP A 115 -7.26 -6.54 -3.11
N ASN A 116 -7.76 -7.22 -2.09
CA ASN A 116 -9.19 -7.40 -1.88
C ASN A 116 -9.89 -6.07 -1.60
N ASN A 117 -9.32 -5.20 -0.77
CA ASN A 117 -9.89 -3.90 -0.46
C ASN A 117 -9.95 -3.03 -1.72
N LEU A 118 -8.87 -3.00 -2.51
CA LEU A 118 -8.86 -2.30 -3.80
C LEU A 118 -9.90 -2.87 -4.78
N CYS A 119 -10.08 -4.20 -4.80
CA CYS A 119 -11.14 -4.86 -5.57
C CYS A 119 -12.54 -4.44 -5.13
N TRP A 120 -12.81 -4.49 -3.82
CA TRP A 120 -14.11 -4.16 -3.23
C TRP A 120 -14.47 -2.69 -3.42
N ASP A 121 -13.63 -1.78 -2.90
CA ASP A 121 -13.86 -0.33 -2.94
C ASP A 121 -13.93 0.18 -4.38
N GLY A 122 -13.06 -0.34 -5.25
CA GLY A 122 -13.06 0.03 -6.66
C GLY A 122 -14.32 -0.42 -7.39
N SER A 123 -14.80 -1.64 -7.12
CA SER A 123 -16.04 -2.14 -7.71
C SER A 123 -17.24 -1.31 -7.28
N LEU A 124 -17.36 -1.01 -5.99
CA LEU A 124 -18.45 -0.19 -5.45
C LEU A 124 -18.44 1.25 -5.98
N HIS A 125 -17.26 1.79 -6.30
CA HIS A 125 -17.10 3.11 -6.90
C HIS A 125 -17.17 3.12 -8.43
N GLY A 126 -17.58 2.01 -9.07
CA GLY A 126 -17.82 1.95 -10.51
C GLY A 126 -16.58 1.67 -11.36
N TYR A 127 -15.47 1.25 -10.74
CA TYR A 127 -14.20 0.91 -11.41
C TYR A 127 -13.98 -0.62 -11.49
N ALA A 128 -15.05 -1.41 -11.56
CA ALA A 128 -14.99 -2.87 -11.51
C ALA A 128 -14.11 -3.48 -12.62
N VAL A 129 -14.03 -2.84 -13.79
CA VAL A 129 -13.14 -3.26 -14.88
C VAL A 129 -11.67 -3.03 -14.51
N GLU A 130 -11.35 -1.85 -14.00
CA GLU A 130 -10.00 -1.42 -13.67
C GLU A 130 -9.41 -2.19 -12.49
N VAL A 131 -10.24 -2.61 -11.53
CA VAL A 131 -9.79 -3.33 -10.33
C VAL A 131 -9.87 -4.85 -10.45
N MET A 132 -10.29 -5.39 -11.60
CA MET A 132 -10.40 -6.85 -11.78
C MET A 132 -9.07 -7.58 -11.55
N ASP A 133 -7.95 -7.01 -11.99
CA ASP A 133 -6.61 -7.57 -11.73
C ASP A 133 -6.29 -7.63 -10.22
N ALA A 134 -6.75 -6.65 -9.44
CA ALA A 134 -6.63 -6.69 -7.97
C ALA A 134 -7.48 -7.83 -7.38
N CYS A 135 -8.72 -8.00 -7.87
CA CYS A 135 -9.58 -9.11 -7.45
C CYS A 135 -8.93 -10.48 -7.70
N GLU A 136 -8.35 -10.67 -8.89
CA GLU A 136 -7.69 -11.92 -9.25
C GLU A 136 -6.42 -12.16 -8.41
N LYS A 137 -5.62 -11.11 -8.15
CA LYS A 137 -4.44 -11.20 -7.26
C LYS A 137 -4.81 -11.58 -5.83
N ALA A 138 -5.91 -11.04 -5.29
CA ALA A 138 -6.39 -11.40 -3.96
C ALA A 138 -6.76 -12.88 -3.88
N VAL A 139 -7.61 -13.35 -4.81
CA VAL A 139 -8.08 -14.74 -4.85
C VAL A 139 -6.95 -15.72 -5.19
N ALA A 140 -5.98 -15.33 -6.02
CA ALA A 140 -4.83 -16.17 -6.33
C ALA A 140 -3.93 -16.41 -5.11
N LYS A 141 -3.87 -15.46 -4.17
CA LYS A 141 -3.12 -15.60 -2.91
C LYS A 141 -3.84 -16.48 -1.90
N GLU A 142 -5.17 -16.36 -1.80
CA GLU A 142 -5.99 -17.13 -0.88
C GLU A 142 -7.23 -17.71 -1.59
N PRO A 143 -7.09 -18.85 -2.30
CA PRO A 143 -8.15 -19.38 -3.16
C PRO A 143 -9.42 -19.83 -2.42
N GLU A 144 -9.27 -20.23 -1.16
CA GLU A 144 -10.36 -20.73 -0.31
C GLU A 144 -11.02 -19.63 0.53
N ASN A 145 -10.52 -18.39 0.44
CA ASN A 145 -11.09 -17.28 1.21
C ASN A 145 -12.39 -16.80 0.55
N GLY A 146 -13.52 -17.21 1.15
CA GLY A 146 -14.85 -16.85 0.66
C GLY A 146 -15.06 -15.34 0.54
N PHE A 147 -14.51 -14.53 1.45
CA PHE A 147 -14.68 -13.07 1.39
C PHE A 147 -14.06 -12.49 0.12
N PHE A 148 -12.89 -12.99 -0.29
CA PHE A 148 -12.23 -12.53 -1.51
C PHE A 148 -13.01 -12.95 -2.76
N LYS A 149 -13.65 -14.14 -2.71
CA LYS A 149 -14.58 -14.57 -3.75
C LYS A 149 -15.80 -13.65 -3.80
N ARG A 150 -16.41 -13.27 -2.67
CA ARG A 150 -17.52 -12.31 -2.63
C ARG A 150 -17.15 -11.01 -3.34
N SER A 151 -15.98 -10.44 -3.05
CA SER A 151 -15.51 -9.20 -3.70
C SER A 151 -15.31 -9.36 -5.21
N ARG A 152 -14.64 -10.43 -5.64
CA ARG A 152 -14.46 -10.73 -7.07
C ARG A 152 -15.79 -11.01 -7.78
N GLY A 153 -16.72 -11.67 -7.10
CA GLY A 153 -18.05 -11.97 -7.61
C GLY A 153 -18.84 -10.70 -7.89
N LEU A 154 -18.76 -9.70 -7.00
CA LEU A 154 -19.31 -8.36 -7.23
C LEU A 154 -18.71 -7.73 -8.49
N ALA A 155 -17.38 -7.68 -8.60
CA ALA A 155 -16.69 -7.12 -9.76
C ALA A 155 -17.11 -7.80 -11.07
N LYS A 156 -17.20 -9.14 -11.06
CA LYS A 156 -17.65 -9.95 -12.22
C LYS A 156 -19.09 -9.65 -12.61
N ALA A 157 -19.99 -9.54 -11.65
CA ALA A 157 -21.39 -9.22 -11.93
C ALA A 157 -21.53 -7.83 -12.58
N LEU A 158 -20.82 -6.84 -12.04
CA LEU A 158 -20.79 -5.46 -12.56
C LEU A 158 -20.16 -5.36 -13.95
N THR A 159 -19.25 -6.27 -14.29
CA THR A 159 -18.60 -6.34 -15.62
C THR A 159 -19.29 -7.30 -16.60
N GLY A 160 -20.40 -7.91 -16.18
CA GLY A 160 -21.25 -8.76 -17.03
C GLY A 160 -20.95 -10.26 -16.99
N ASP A 161 -19.93 -10.71 -16.26
CA ASP A 161 -19.65 -12.13 -16.02
C ASP A 161 -20.58 -12.70 -14.92
N LYS A 162 -21.85 -12.89 -15.28
CA LYS A 162 -22.87 -13.42 -14.36
C LYS A 162 -22.54 -14.83 -13.88
N ALA A 163 -22.01 -15.68 -14.75
CA ALA A 163 -21.71 -17.07 -14.42
C ALA A 163 -20.55 -17.17 -13.42
N GLY A 164 -19.47 -16.42 -13.65
CA GLY A 164 -18.35 -16.34 -12.72
C GLY A 164 -18.74 -15.70 -11.40
N ALA A 165 -19.61 -14.67 -11.42
CA ALA A 165 -20.14 -14.06 -10.20
C ALA A 165 -20.94 -15.06 -9.34
N ILE A 166 -21.87 -15.81 -9.95
CA ILE A 166 -22.64 -16.86 -9.25
C ILE A 166 -21.71 -17.89 -8.62
N SER A 167 -20.68 -18.35 -9.36
CA SER A 167 -19.71 -19.31 -8.84
C SER A 167 -18.97 -18.78 -7.63
N ASP A 168 -18.55 -17.52 -7.65
CA ASP A 168 -17.80 -16.92 -6.55
C ASP A 168 -18.68 -16.66 -5.31
N PHE A 169 -19.92 -16.19 -5.50
CA PHE A 169 -20.86 -16.03 -4.39
C PHE A 169 -21.24 -17.37 -3.76
N GLN A 170 -21.37 -18.44 -4.55
CA GLN A 170 -21.67 -19.76 -4.01
C GLN A 170 -20.56 -20.24 -3.08
N VAL A 171 -19.28 -20.04 -3.45
CA VAL A 171 -18.14 -20.36 -2.56
C VAL A 171 -18.23 -19.59 -1.24
N TYR A 172 -18.59 -18.30 -1.27
CA TYR A 172 -18.79 -17.53 -0.03
C TYR A 172 -19.92 -18.11 0.82
N VAL A 173 -21.08 -18.38 0.23
CA VAL A 173 -22.24 -18.96 0.92
C VAL A 173 -21.91 -20.31 1.55
N ASP A 174 -21.12 -21.13 0.86
CA ASP A 174 -20.70 -22.45 1.34
C ASP A 174 -19.61 -22.37 2.41
N SER A 175 -18.89 -21.24 2.53
CA SER A 175 -17.73 -21.08 3.42
C SER A 175 -18.04 -20.69 4.88
N THR A 176 -19.27 -20.24 5.15
CA THR A 176 -19.71 -19.84 6.51
C THR A 176 -20.87 -20.72 6.95
N ASP A 177 -21.25 -20.72 8.22
CA ASP A 177 -22.50 -21.30 8.73
C ASP A 177 -23.48 -20.22 9.24
N ASN A 178 -23.08 -18.94 9.13
CA ASN A 178 -23.90 -17.82 9.58
C ASN A 178 -24.96 -17.46 8.53
N ASP A 179 -26.23 -17.75 8.83
CA ASP A 179 -27.37 -17.49 7.96
C ASP A 179 -27.52 -16.00 7.59
N GLU A 180 -27.19 -15.08 8.50
CA GLU A 180 -27.26 -13.63 8.25
C GLU A 180 -26.27 -13.22 7.17
N TRP A 181 -25.04 -13.76 7.23
CA TRP A 181 -23.99 -13.45 6.25
C TRP A 181 -24.29 -14.05 4.87
N LYS A 182 -24.98 -15.20 4.81
CA LYS A 182 -25.35 -15.86 3.54
C LYS A 182 -26.56 -15.25 2.85
N ALA A 183 -27.47 -14.63 3.59
CA ALA A 183 -28.76 -14.19 3.06
C ALA A 183 -28.60 -13.23 1.87
N GLN A 184 -27.71 -12.23 2.00
CA GLN A 184 -27.50 -11.22 0.96
C GLN A 184 -26.83 -11.82 -0.29
N PRO A 185 -25.70 -12.56 -0.22
CA PRO A 185 -25.12 -13.20 -1.39
C PRO A 185 -26.00 -14.27 -2.04
N GLN A 186 -26.80 -15.01 -1.26
CA GLN A 186 -27.77 -15.96 -1.80
C GLN A 186 -28.83 -15.26 -2.64
N LYS A 187 -29.34 -14.11 -2.17
CA LYS A 187 -30.27 -13.27 -2.95
C LYS A 187 -29.63 -12.78 -4.25
N TRP A 188 -28.36 -12.38 -4.23
CA TRP A 188 -27.63 -11.99 -5.44
C TRP A 188 -27.53 -13.14 -6.44
N ILE A 189 -27.25 -14.35 -5.97
CA ILE A 189 -27.22 -15.56 -6.82
C ILE A 189 -28.58 -15.78 -7.49
N ASP A 190 -29.66 -15.69 -6.73
CA ASP A 190 -31.02 -15.95 -7.22
C ASP A 190 -31.44 -14.90 -8.26
N ASP A 191 -31.16 -13.62 -8.01
CA ASP A 191 -31.42 -12.53 -8.96
C ASP A 191 -30.61 -12.68 -10.25
N LEU A 192 -29.32 -13.02 -10.16
CA LEU A 192 -28.47 -13.26 -11.32
C LEU A 192 -28.96 -14.46 -12.16
N ARG A 193 -29.39 -15.55 -11.51
CA ARG A 193 -29.99 -16.72 -12.18
C ARG A 193 -31.31 -16.38 -12.87
N ALA A 194 -32.10 -15.48 -12.28
CA ALA A 194 -33.32 -14.95 -12.88
C ALA A 194 -33.07 -13.91 -13.99
N GLY A 195 -31.80 -13.63 -14.32
CA GLY A 195 -31.41 -12.65 -15.32
C GLY A 195 -31.53 -11.19 -14.88
N LYS A 196 -31.86 -10.94 -13.61
CA LYS A 196 -31.99 -9.60 -13.02
C LYS A 196 -30.61 -9.04 -12.65
N ASN A 197 -30.55 -7.73 -12.45
CA ASN A 197 -29.39 -7.05 -11.88
C ASN A 197 -29.62 -6.82 -10.37
N PRO A 198 -28.89 -7.52 -9.46
CA PRO A 198 -29.01 -7.27 -8.03
C PRO A 198 -28.25 -6.01 -7.55
N PHE A 199 -27.36 -5.45 -8.37
CA PHE A 199 -26.50 -4.32 -8.00
C PHE A 199 -27.04 -3.02 -8.60
N THR A 200 -28.13 -2.51 -8.01
CA THR A 200 -28.65 -1.17 -8.31
C THR A 200 -27.79 -0.10 -7.63
N GLU A 201 -27.93 1.16 -8.03
CA GLU A 201 -27.21 2.27 -7.37
C GLU A 201 -27.50 2.34 -5.87
N GLU A 202 -28.73 2.04 -5.45
CA GLU A 202 -29.13 1.98 -4.04
C GLU A 202 -28.40 0.86 -3.30
N VAL A 203 -28.38 -0.35 -3.86
CA VAL A 203 -27.65 -1.49 -3.25
C VAL A 203 -26.15 -1.22 -3.16
N LEU A 204 -25.55 -0.63 -4.20
CA LEU A 204 -24.13 -0.27 -4.19
C LEU A 204 -23.82 0.79 -3.13
N LYS A 205 -24.74 1.74 -2.92
CA LYS A 205 -24.61 2.75 -1.87
C LYS A 205 -24.70 2.12 -0.47
N ASP A 206 -25.64 1.22 -0.23
CA ASP A 206 -25.77 0.52 1.05
C ASP A 206 -24.49 -0.30 1.35
N LEU A 207 -23.93 -0.97 0.34
CA LEU A 207 -22.67 -1.72 0.46
C LEU A 207 -21.43 -0.85 0.71
N LEU A 208 -21.48 0.44 0.38
CA LEU A 208 -20.41 1.39 0.72
C LEU A 208 -20.48 1.85 2.19
N GLU A 209 -21.63 1.67 2.83
CA GLU A 209 -21.88 2.07 4.22
C GLU A 209 -21.71 0.88 5.21
N GLU A 210 -21.53 -0.35 4.72
CA GLU A 210 -21.16 -1.58 5.48
C GLU A 210 -19.71 -1.56 6.00
#